data_AF-A0A2V8L650-F1
#
_entry.id   AF-A0A2V8L650-F1
#
_cell.length_a   1.000
_cell.length_b   1.000
_cell.length_c   1.000
_cell.angle_alpha   90.00
_cell.angle_beta   90.00
_cell.angle_gamma   90.00
#
_symmetry.space_group_name_H-M   'P 1'
#
loop_
_entity.id
_entity.type
_entity.pdbx_description
1 polymer ?
#
loop_
_entity_poly.entity_id
_entity_poly.type
_entity_poly.pdbx_seq_one_letter_code
_entity_poly.pdbx_strand_id
1 'polypeptide(L)'
;MQIDQQKCVACGNCIPVCPMGAISIDPLKNRASVNADECVECYTCFRGMSMEKLNPTMVRGIRGLLKLFRLRFDPEPDVCPTSAITPDEIAWPRIVRRAFSDPLVTHESTGVHGRGTEEVKTNDVTNRVGIGEVGYVVEFGRPTVGVRFRDIEKMTRALAAIGIDFEPRNPVTHLMTDKKTGKLRDDILNEKILSAIVEFKTRIENVPAVLEKVDQVSKTLETVVAVGVSTRCEQDGSSALDAVLAEEGFMSVRGKTNLGLGRRA
;
A
#
# COMPACT_ATOMS: atom_id res chain seq x y z
N MET A 1 0.43 -1.81 16.24
CA MET A 1 1.65 -2.51 16.72
C MET A 1 2.22 -1.82 17.96
N GLN A 2 2.60 -2.57 18.99
CA GLN A 2 3.22 -2.05 20.22
C GLN A 2 4.52 -2.77 20.59
N ILE A 3 5.31 -2.10 21.43
CA ILE A 3 6.53 -2.66 22.02
C ILE A 3 6.40 -2.65 23.55
N ASP A 4 6.44 -3.83 24.15
CA ASP A 4 6.46 -4.03 25.59
C ASP A 4 7.75 -3.44 26.19
N GLN A 5 7.58 -2.36 26.96
CA GLN A 5 8.68 -1.61 27.55
C GLN A 5 9.40 -2.38 28.67
N GLN A 6 8.73 -3.35 29.29
CA GLN A 6 9.31 -4.22 30.32
C GLN A 6 10.17 -5.32 29.69
N LYS A 7 9.83 -5.77 28.48
CA LYS A 7 10.61 -6.79 27.74
C LYS A 7 11.70 -6.20 26.86
N CYS A 8 11.48 -5.04 26.24
CA CYS A 8 12.39 -4.51 25.23
C CYS A 8 13.82 -4.28 25.77
N VAL A 9 14.83 -4.72 25.01
CA VAL A 9 16.26 -4.61 25.37
C VAL A 9 17.02 -3.63 24.46
N ALA A 10 16.29 -2.87 23.64
CA ALA A 10 16.82 -1.94 22.64
C ALA A 10 17.94 -2.57 21.77
N CYS A 11 17.67 -3.75 21.20
CA CYS A 11 18.59 -4.39 20.24
C CYS A 11 18.64 -3.66 18.90
N GLY A 12 17.52 -3.07 18.46
CA GLY A 12 17.41 -2.32 17.21
C GLY A 12 16.94 -3.13 16.01
N ASN A 13 16.86 -4.46 16.11
CA ASN A 13 16.56 -5.34 14.97
C ASN A 13 15.19 -5.08 14.31
N CYS A 14 14.23 -4.55 15.05
CA CYS A 14 12.91 -4.20 14.51
C CYS A 14 12.90 -2.93 13.64
N ILE A 15 13.92 -2.07 13.73
CA ILE A 15 14.01 -0.83 12.96
C ILE A 15 14.11 -1.10 11.46
N PRO A 16 15.10 -1.85 10.94
CA PRO A 16 15.24 -2.09 9.50
C PRO A 16 14.10 -2.92 8.91
N VAL A 17 13.43 -3.74 9.72
CA VAL A 17 12.28 -4.57 9.28
C VAL A 17 11.03 -3.74 9.07
N CYS A 18 10.92 -2.56 9.68
CA CYS A 18 9.74 -1.70 9.52
C CYS A 18 9.80 -0.98 8.16
N PRO A 19 8.96 -1.34 7.17
CA PRO A 19 9.01 -0.71 5.86
C PRO A 19 8.59 0.75 5.88
N MET A 20 7.93 1.20 6.95
CA MET A 20 7.48 2.59 7.14
C MET A 20 8.48 3.43 7.95
N GLY A 21 9.57 2.85 8.46
CA GLY A 21 10.46 3.57 9.38
C GLY A 21 9.77 4.03 10.67
N ALA A 22 8.65 3.41 11.05
CA ALA A 22 7.83 3.84 12.18
C ALA A 22 8.38 3.38 13.55
N ILE A 23 9.54 2.72 13.60
CA ILE A 23 10.11 2.19 14.85
C ILE A 23 11.44 2.88 15.13
N SER A 24 11.61 3.37 16.36
CA SER A 24 12.84 4.05 16.80
C SER A 24 13.20 3.67 18.23
N ILE A 25 14.48 3.80 18.59
CA ILE A 25 14.95 3.66 19.97
C ILE A 25 15.01 5.05 20.62
N ASP A 26 14.32 5.20 21.75
CA ASP A 26 14.47 6.33 22.65
C ASP A 26 15.80 6.18 23.40
N PRO A 27 16.79 7.08 23.20
CA PRO A 27 18.10 6.98 23.83
C PRO A 27 18.07 7.23 25.34
N LEU A 28 17.08 7.96 25.85
CA LEU A 28 16.93 8.24 27.28
C LEU A 28 16.34 7.03 28.00
N LYS A 29 15.30 6.43 27.44
CA LYS A 29 14.67 5.23 28.01
C LYS A 29 15.44 3.95 27.69
N ASN A 30 16.29 4.00 26.66
CA ASN A 30 16.95 2.84 26.06
C ASN A 30 15.92 1.73 25.73
N ARG A 31 14.83 2.13 25.06
CA ARG A 31 13.72 1.27 24.65
C ARG A 31 13.25 1.66 23.26
N ALA A 32 12.79 0.66 22.51
CA ALA A 32 12.14 0.92 21.23
C ALA A 32 10.68 1.33 21.42
N SER A 33 10.18 2.17 20.51
CA SER A 33 8.79 2.60 20.45
C SER A 33 8.31 2.62 18.99
N VAL A 34 7.01 2.49 18.81
CA VAL A 34 6.35 2.59 17.50
C VAL A 34 5.65 3.94 17.40
N ASN A 35 5.93 4.70 16.35
CA ASN A 35 5.14 5.87 15.99
C ASN A 35 3.77 5.40 15.49
N ALA A 36 2.75 5.60 16.32
CA ALA A 36 1.40 5.12 16.07
C ALA A 36 0.74 5.80 14.86
N ASP A 37 1.13 7.02 14.51
CA ASP A 37 0.58 7.75 13.37
C ASP A 37 1.19 7.29 12.04
N GLU A 38 2.48 6.93 12.05
CA GLU A 38 3.22 6.42 10.89
C GLU A 38 3.06 4.91 10.66
N CYS A 39 2.71 4.16 11.70
CA CYS A 39 2.50 2.71 11.59
C CYS A 39 1.23 2.38 10.78
N VAL A 40 1.42 1.69 9.65
CA VAL A 40 0.33 1.27 8.75
C VAL A 40 -0.24 -0.12 9.06
N GLU A 41 0.10 -0.71 10.21
CA GLU A 41 -0.36 -2.06 10.60
C GLU A 41 -0.10 -3.13 9.52
N CYS A 42 1.07 -3.12 8.89
CA CYS A 42 1.48 -4.14 7.90
C CYS A 42 1.95 -5.47 8.52
N TYR A 43 2.15 -5.51 9.84
CA TYR A 43 2.60 -6.69 10.60
C TYR A 43 3.97 -7.26 10.17
N THR A 44 4.72 -6.59 9.30
CA THR A 44 6.04 -7.06 8.85
C THR A 44 7.02 -7.23 10.01
N CYS A 45 7.04 -6.28 10.95
CA CYS A 45 7.91 -6.34 12.13
C CYS A 45 7.55 -7.45 13.13
N PHE A 46 6.32 -7.98 13.08
CA PHE A 46 5.91 -9.10 13.93
C PHE A 46 6.13 -10.45 13.26
N ARG A 47 5.84 -10.55 11.95
CA ARG A 47 5.89 -11.82 11.21
C ARG A 47 7.22 -12.09 10.52
N GLY A 48 7.89 -11.04 10.08
CA GLY A 48 9.19 -11.11 9.44
C GLY A 48 10.33 -11.31 10.43
N MET A 49 10.04 -11.35 11.73
CA MET A 49 11.03 -11.52 12.77
C MET A 49 10.82 -12.82 13.55
N SER A 50 11.93 -13.48 13.90
CA SER A 50 11.94 -14.59 14.85
C SER A 50 11.78 -14.08 16.29
N MET A 51 10.87 -14.70 17.04
CA MET A 51 10.52 -14.29 18.40
C MET A 51 11.11 -15.25 19.42
N GLU A 52 12.24 -14.85 20.03
CA GLU A 52 12.84 -15.58 21.15
C GLU A 52 12.25 -15.13 22.49
N LYS A 53 12.37 -15.98 23.51
CA LYS A 53 11.77 -15.76 24.83
C LYS A 53 12.83 -15.65 25.93
N LEU A 54 13.97 -15.02 25.62
CA LEU A 54 15.02 -14.81 26.60
C LEU A 54 14.56 -13.89 27.73
N ASN A 55 15.15 -14.06 28.92
CA ASN A 55 14.84 -13.22 30.06
C ASN A 55 15.35 -11.77 29.83
N PRO A 56 14.48 -10.74 29.84
CA PRO A 56 14.87 -9.36 29.55
C PRO A 56 15.94 -8.79 30.48
N THR A 57 15.89 -9.13 31.76
CA THR A 57 16.84 -8.64 32.77
C THR A 57 18.22 -9.24 32.54
N MET A 58 18.28 -10.55 32.26
CA MET A 58 19.52 -11.23 31.92
C MET A 58 20.17 -10.65 30.66
N VAL A 59 19.39 -10.48 29.59
CA VAL A 59 19.89 -9.92 28.31
C VAL A 59 20.42 -8.49 28.51
N ARG A 60 19.72 -7.65 29.28
CA ARG A 60 20.21 -6.30 29.60
C ARG A 60 21.51 -6.33 30.41
N GLY A 61 21.63 -7.24 31.38
CA GLY A 61 22.84 -7.42 32.19
C GLY A 61 24.04 -7.80 31.33
N ILE A 62 23.89 -8.82 30.47
CA ILE A 62 24.95 -9.27 29.54
C ILE A 62 25.34 -8.13 28.58
N ARG A 63 24.36 -7.43 27.99
CA ARG A 63 24.62 -6.28 27.11
C ARG A 63 25.38 -5.16 27.81
N GLY A 64 25.01 -4.86 29.06
CA GLY A 64 25.69 -3.86 29.88
C GLY A 64 27.14 -4.23 30.17
N LEU A 65 27.39 -5.49 30.54
CA LEU A 65 28.74 -6.02 30.77
C LEU A 65 29.59 -5.97 29.50
N LEU A 66 29.09 -6.47 28.38
CA LEU A 66 29.81 -6.47 27.10
C LEU A 66 30.15 -5.05 26.65
N LYS A 67 29.24 -4.08 26.86
CA LYS A 67 29.47 -2.67 26.53
C LYS A 67 30.68 -2.09 27.28
N LEU A 68 30.97 -2.52 28.51
CA LEU A 68 32.16 -2.09 29.26
C LEU A 68 33.46 -2.48 28.55
N PHE A 69 33.46 -3.64 27.89
CA PHE A 69 34.59 -4.14 27.09
C PHE A 69 34.54 -3.69 25.62
N ARG A 70 33.67 -2.73 25.28
CA ARG A 70 33.40 -2.29 23.89
C ARG A 70 32.97 -3.43 22.95
N LEU A 71 32.39 -4.49 23.50
CA LEU A 71 31.77 -5.56 22.74
C LEU A 71 30.28 -5.27 22.56
N ARG A 72 29.78 -5.48 21.35
CA ARG A 72 28.35 -5.31 21.03
C ARG A 72 27.70 -6.68 20.93
N PHE A 73 26.67 -6.90 21.73
CA PHE A 73 25.73 -8.01 21.51
C PHE A 73 24.85 -7.64 20.32
N ASP A 74 25.12 -8.25 19.18
CA ASP A 74 24.35 -8.09 17.95
C ASP A 74 23.68 -9.45 17.64
N PRO A 75 22.42 -9.64 18.09
CA PRO A 75 21.69 -10.85 17.71
C PRO A 75 21.48 -10.86 16.20
N GLU A 76 21.26 -12.05 15.62
CA GLU A 76 21.01 -12.19 14.19
C GLU A 76 19.98 -11.15 13.71
N PRO A 77 20.19 -10.55 12.52
CA PRO A 77 19.18 -9.72 11.89
C PRO A 77 17.82 -10.43 11.93
N ASP A 78 16.76 -9.66 12.15
CA ASP A 78 15.39 -10.18 12.21
C ASP A 78 15.03 -11.01 13.47
N VAL A 79 15.84 -11.01 14.53
CA VAL A 79 15.46 -11.62 15.84
C VAL A 79 15.00 -10.58 16.87
N CYS A 80 13.86 -10.81 17.52
CA CYS A 80 13.53 -10.17 18.79
C CYS A 80 13.90 -11.11 19.95
N PRO A 81 14.98 -10.82 20.72
CA PRO A 81 15.50 -11.76 21.73
C PRO A 81 14.50 -12.03 22.88
N THR A 82 13.58 -11.09 23.12
CA THR A 82 12.68 -11.11 24.27
C THR A 82 11.21 -11.04 23.88
N SER A 83 10.88 -11.25 22.59
CA SER A 83 9.50 -11.16 22.07
C SER A 83 8.76 -9.89 22.54
N ALA A 84 9.44 -8.75 22.46
CA ALA A 84 8.92 -7.48 22.97
C ALA A 84 7.92 -6.80 22.03
N ILE A 85 7.92 -7.16 20.73
CA ILE A 85 6.99 -6.58 19.76
C ILE A 85 5.72 -7.43 19.67
N THR A 86 4.56 -6.81 19.81
CA THR A 86 3.28 -7.50 19.79
C THR A 86 2.24 -6.72 18.99
N PRO A 87 1.24 -7.40 18.39
CA PRO A 87 0.08 -6.75 17.82
C PRO A 87 -0.70 -5.93 18.86
N ASP A 88 -1.37 -4.88 18.40
CA ASP A 88 -2.39 -4.18 19.18
C ASP A 88 -3.76 -4.78 18.90
N GLU A 89 -4.67 -4.64 19.86
CA GLU A 89 -6.10 -4.73 19.57
C GLU A 89 -6.49 -3.46 18.78
N ILE A 90 -6.75 -3.64 17.49
CA ILE A 90 -7.12 -2.54 16.59
C ILE A 90 -8.64 -2.47 16.45
N ALA A 91 -9.19 -1.27 16.58
CA ALA A 91 -10.60 -0.97 16.35
C ALA A 91 -10.76 -0.12 15.08
N TRP A 92 -12.00 0.04 14.62
CA TRP A 92 -12.32 1.04 13.60
C TRP A 92 -11.97 2.46 14.08
N PRO A 93 -11.39 3.34 13.24
CA PRO A 93 -11.05 3.18 11.82
C PRO A 93 -9.65 2.56 11.54
N ARG A 94 -8.82 2.36 12.58
CA ARG A 94 -7.44 1.87 12.44
C ARG A 94 -7.32 0.50 11.78
N ILE A 95 -8.35 -0.34 11.87
CA ILE A 95 -8.41 -1.64 11.17
C ILE A 95 -8.21 -1.51 9.66
N VAL A 96 -8.61 -0.38 9.06
CA VAL A 96 -8.43 -0.11 7.63
C VAL A 96 -6.95 -0.07 7.26
N ARG A 97 -6.06 0.39 8.15
CA ARG A 97 -4.61 0.38 7.90
C ARG A 97 -4.12 -1.03 7.58
N ARG A 98 -4.55 -2.00 8.39
CA ARG A 98 -4.19 -3.40 8.23
C ARG A 98 -4.74 -3.96 6.92
N ALA A 99 -6.00 -3.68 6.59
CA ALA A 99 -6.62 -4.19 5.36
C ALA A 99 -5.82 -3.79 4.10
N PHE A 100 -5.30 -2.56 4.03
CA PHE A 100 -4.55 -2.08 2.86
C PHE A 100 -3.02 -2.34 2.93
N SER A 101 -2.50 -2.80 4.07
CA SER A 101 -1.04 -2.88 4.30
C SER A 101 -0.53 -4.28 4.63
N ASP A 102 -1.38 -5.13 5.22
CA ASP A 102 -1.07 -6.51 5.56
C ASP A 102 -1.43 -7.44 4.38
N PRO A 103 -0.44 -8.05 3.69
CA PRO A 103 -0.71 -8.93 2.54
C PRO A 103 -1.47 -10.22 2.87
N LEU A 104 -1.60 -10.60 4.15
CA LEU A 104 -2.34 -11.82 4.54
C LEU A 104 -3.79 -11.56 4.93
N VAL A 105 -4.21 -10.29 5.01
CA VAL A 105 -5.59 -9.94 5.36
C VAL A 105 -6.40 -9.73 4.10
N THR A 106 -7.60 -10.31 4.06
CA THR A 106 -8.61 -10.04 3.04
C THR A 106 -9.37 -8.77 3.39
N HIS A 107 -9.76 -8.01 2.37
CA HIS A 107 -10.74 -6.95 2.58
C HIS A 107 -12.10 -7.60 2.85
N GLU A 108 -12.55 -7.60 4.11
CA GLU A 108 -13.79 -8.24 4.57
C GLU A 108 -15.02 -7.80 3.74
N SER A 109 -15.00 -6.58 3.19
CA SER A 109 -16.09 -6.04 2.38
C SER A 109 -16.11 -6.49 0.92
N THR A 110 -15.00 -6.97 0.36
CA THR A 110 -14.90 -7.34 -1.07
C THR A 110 -14.62 -8.83 -1.30
N GLY A 111 -14.10 -9.53 -0.29
CA GLY A 111 -13.64 -10.92 -0.43
C GLY A 111 -12.43 -11.07 -1.36
N VAL A 112 -11.86 -9.96 -1.85
CA VAL A 112 -10.71 -9.96 -2.75
C VAL A 112 -9.43 -9.86 -1.91
N HIS A 113 -8.45 -10.72 -2.22
CA HIS A 113 -7.10 -10.62 -1.70
C HIS A 113 -6.35 -9.50 -2.41
N GLY A 114 -5.79 -8.54 -1.66
CA GLY A 114 -4.92 -7.50 -2.20
C GLY A 114 -5.55 -6.11 -2.29
N ARG A 115 -4.76 -5.15 -2.79
CA ARG A 115 -5.04 -3.70 -2.72
C ARG A 115 -5.89 -3.16 -3.88
N GLY A 116 -6.27 -4.04 -4.80
CA GLY A 116 -7.05 -3.82 -6.01
C GLY A 116 -7.81 -5.09 -6.37
N THR A 117 -8.41 -5.15 -7.56
CA THR A 117 -9.12 -6.33 -8.06
C THR A 117 -8.20 -7.25 -8.88
N GLU A 118 -8.74 -8.33 -9.46
CA GLU A 118 -8.00 -9.10 -10.49
C GLU A 118 -7.89 -8.34 -11.84
N GLU A 119 -8.46 -7.12 -11.91
CA GLU A 119 -8.31 -6.08 -12.95
C GLU A 119 -8.29 -6.62 -14.40
N VAL A 120 -7.32 -6.14 -15.19
CA VAL A 120 -7.04 -6.55 -16.57
C VAL A 120 -6.39 -7.95 -16.65
N LYS A 121 -5.90 -8.49 -15.53
CA LYS A 121 -5.23 -9.81 -15.51
C LYS A 121 -6.19 -10.93 -15.90
N THR A 122 -7.49 -10.72 -15.68
CA THR A 122 -8.56 -11.65 -16.05
C THR A 122 -9.40 -11.14 -17.22
N ASN A 123 -8.92 -10.16 -17.99
CA ASN A 123 -9.71 -9.54 -19.07
C ASN A 123 -10.05 -10.50 -20.21
N ASP A 124 -9.22 -11.53 -20.42
CA ASP A 124 -9.46 -12.63 -21.36
C ASP A 124 -10.75 -13.42 -21.04
N VAL A 125 -11.10 -13.52 -19.76
CA VAL A 125 -12.34 -14.16 -19.33
C VAL A 125 -13.43 -13.13 -19.05
N THR A 126 -13.12 -12.01 -18.40
CA THR A 126 -14.13 -11.04 -17.94
C THR A 126 -14.57 -10.06 -19.02
N ASN A 127 -13.72 -9.75 -19.99
CA ASN A 127 -13.93 -8.69 -20.99
C ASN A 127 -14.36 -7.36 -20.34
N ARG A 128 -13.72 -7.00 -19.23
CA ARG A 128 -13.96 -5.78 -18.46
C ARG A 128 -13.55 -4.52 -19.23
N VAL A 129 -12.43 -4.57 -19.93
CA VAL A 129 -11.93 -3.52 -20.83
C VAL A 129 -12.17 -4.00 -22.26
N GLY A 130 -13.15 -3.38 -22.92
CA GLY A 130 -13.53 -3.66 -24.30
C GLY A 130 -12.65 -2.97 -25.34
N ILE A 131 -13.03 -3.13 -26.61
CA ILE A 131 -12.40 -2.40 -27.73
C ILE A 131 -12.77 -0.92 -27.61
N GLY A 132 -11.77 -0.04 -27.76
CA GLY A 132 -11.94 1.42 -27.61
C GLY A 132 -12.06 1.91 -26.15
N GLU A 133 -12.05 0.99 -25.19
CA GLU A 133 -11.99 1.33 -23.76
C GLU A 133 -10.56 1.23 -23.23
N VAL A 134 -10.26 2.06 -22.25
CA VAL A 134 -8.98 2.08 -21.54
C VAL A 134 -9.24 1.87 -20.06
N GLY A 135 -8.61 0.84 -19.49
CA GLY A 135 -8.61 0.57 -18.06
C GLY A 135 -7.45 1.29 -17.36
N TYR A 136 -7.73 1.86 -16.19
CA TYR A 136 -6.78 2.60 -15.36
C TYR A 136 -6.60 1.96 -14.00
N VAL A 137 -5.36 2.02 -13.53
CA VAL A 137 -4.91 1.64 -12.18
C VAL A 137 -4.08 2.82 -11.67
N VAL A 138 -4.66 3.64 -10.80
CA VAL A 138 -3.93 4.72 -10.12
C VAL A 138 -3.54 4.23 -8.74
N GLU A 139 -2.26 3.90 -8.56
CA GLU A 139 -1.70 3.42 -7.31
C GLU A 139 -1.07 4.56 -6.52
N PHE A 140 -1.33 4.58 -5.21
CA PHE A 140 -0.79 5.56 -4.27
C PHE A 140 0.02 4.87 -3.20
N GLY A 141 1.09 5.51 -2.74
CA GLY A 141 1.88 5.04 -1.61
C GLY A 141 2.98 4.05 -2.00
N ARG A 142 4.06 4.08 -1.23
CA ARG A 142 5.24 3.21 -1.34
C ARG A 142 5.77 2.95 0.07
N PRO A 143 6.62 1.92 0.28
CA PRO A 143 7.39 1.82 1.51
C PRO A 143 8.05 3.16 1.88
N THR A 144 8.19 3.42 3.18
CA THR A 144 8.65 4.67 3.80
C THR A 144 7.68 5.85 3.70
N VAL A 145 7.01 6.04 2.56
CA VAL A 145 6.13 7.21 2.34
C VAL A 145 4.69 6.94 2.77
N GLY A 146 4.12 5.80 2.34
CA GLY A 146 2.70 5.47 2.51
C GLY A 146 1.78 6.49 1.84
N VAL A 147 0.49 6.45 2.19
CA VAL A 147 -0.52 7.44 1.75
C VAL A 147 -1.62 7.56 2.80
N ARG A 148 -2.28 8.73 2.89
CA ARG A 148 -3.51 8.90 3.67
C ARG A 148 -4.73 8.96 2.77
N PHE A 149 -5.87 8.50 3.27
CA PHE A 149 -7.12 8.49 2.50
C PHE A 149 -7.55 9.89 2.04
N ARG A 150 -7.24 10.96 2.78
CA ARG A 150 -7.48 12.34 2.32
C ARG A 150 -6.79 12.68 1.00
N ASP A 151 -5.61 12.12 0.73
CA ASP A 151 -4.88 12.35 -0.52
C ASP A 151 -5.44 11.51 -1.67
N ILE A 152 -5.92 10.29 -1.34
CA ILE A 152 -6.69 9.47 -2.29
C ILE A 152 -8.00 10.19 -2.65
N GLU A 153 -8.72 10.76 -1.67
CA GLU A 153 -9.96 11.50 -1.91
C GLU A 153 -9.74 12.70 -2.86
N LYS A 154 -8.65 13.46 -2.68
CA LYS A 154 -8.32 14.56 -3.61
C LYS A 154 -8.26 14.07 -5.06
N MET A 155 -7.61 12.92 -5.30
CA MET A 155 -7.53 12.33 -6.64
C MET A 155 -8.89 11.82 -7.12
N THR A 156 -9.63 11.06 -6.30
CA THR A 156 -10.93 10.50 -6.71
C THR A 156 -11.94 11.60 -7.00
N ARG A 157 -11.98 12.68 -6.20
CA ARG A 157 -12.86 13.82 -6.47
C ARG A 157 -12.50 14.56 -7.75
N ALA A 158 -11.20 14.71 -8.02
CA ALA A 158 -10.73 15.33 -9.26
C ALA A 158 -11.05 14.50 -10.51
N LEU A 159 -10.92 13.17 -10.42
CA LEU A 159 -11.30 12.24 -11.50
C LEU A 159 -12.83 12.20 -11.70
N ALA A 160 -13.60 12.18 -10.62
CA ALA A 160 -15.06 12.25 -10.69
C ALA A 160 -15.56 13.53 -11.38
N ALA A 161 -14.89 14.66 -11.14
CA ALA A 161 -15.24 15.95 -11.76
C ALA A 161 -15.09 15.96 -13.29
N ILE A 162 -14.29 15.06 -13.87
CA ILE A 162 -14.17 14.88 -15.33
C ILE A 162 -15.02 13.70 -15.84
N GLY A 163 -15.95 13.20 -15.02
CA GLY A 163 -16.93 12.19 -15.42
C GLY A 163 -16.45 10.73 -15.33
N ILE A 164 -15.45 10.44 -14.49
CA ILE A 164 -14.97 9.08 -14.29
C ILE A 164 -15.85 8.31 -13.29
N ASP A 165 -16.28 7.11 -13.70
CA ASP A 165 -16.92 6.12 -12.86
C ASP A 165 -15.92 5.09 -12.33
N PHE A 166 -15.90 4.89 -11.00
CA PHE A 166 -14.97 3.96 -10.35
C PHE A 166 -15.45 2.52 -10.40
N GLU A 167 -14.50 1.58 -10.44
CA GLU A 167 -14.80 0.15 -10.41
C GLU A 167 -15.57 -0.23 -9.13
N PRO A 168 -16.79 -0.80 -9.25
CA PRO A 168 -17.62 -1.10 -8.08
C PRO A 168 -17.00 -2.09 -7.10
N ARG A 169 -16.17 -3.04 -7.57
CA ARG A 169 -15.53 -4.07 -6.74
C ARG A 169 -14.17 -3.66 -6.16
N ASN A 170 -13.65 -2.49 -6.52
CA ASN A 170 -12.36 -2.03 -6.01
C ASN A 170 -12.47 -1.67 -4.52
N PRO A 171 -11.52 -2.08 -3.65
CA PRO A 171 -11.60 -1.84 -2.21
C PRO A 171 -11.75 -0.36 -1.81
N VAL A 172 -11.12 0.58 -2.53
CA VAL A 172 -11.26 2.01 -2.26
C VAL A 172 -12.66 2.50 -2.62
N THR A 173 -13.23 2.03 -3.72
CA THR A 173 -14.61 2.36 -4.14
C THR A 173 -15.65 1.94 -3.09
N HIS A 174 -15.43 0.82 -2.39
CA HIS A 174 -16.31 0.40 -1.29
C HIS A 174 -16.27 1.33 -0.08
N LEU A 175 -15.20 2.11 0.08
CA LEU A 175 -15.05 3.11 1.13
C LEU A 175 -15.56 4.50 0.71
N MET A 176 -16.15 4.63 -0.48
CA MET A 176 -16.79 5.87 -0.91
C MET A 176 -18.18 6.02 -0.29
N THR A 177 -18.44 7.18 0.30
CA THR A 177 -19.79 7.58 0.73
C THR A 177 -20.64 8.02 -0.46
N ASP A 178 -20.00 8.61 -1.47
CA ASP A 178 -20.61 8.96 -2.74
C ASP A 178 -19.66 8.65 -3.89
N LYS A 179 -20.01 7.61 -4.65
CA LYS A 179 -19.22 7.13 -5.79
C LYS A 179 -19.22 8.12 -6.96
N LYS A 180 -20.28 8.93 -7.12
CA LYS A 180 -20.38 9.89 -8.23
C LYS A 180 -19.47 11.09 -8.03
N THR A 181 -19.26 11.50 -6.78
CA THR A 181 -18.35 12.60 -6.46
C THR A 181 -16.96 12.11 -6.09
N GLY A 182 -16.75 10.80 -5.94
CA GLY A 182 -15.50 10.21 -5.47
C GLY A 182 -15.21 10.49 -3.99
N LYS A 183 -16.22 10.88 -3.20
CA LYS A 183 -16.06 11.22 -1.78
C LYS A 183 -15.89 9.95 -0.94
N LEU A 184 -14.85 9.91 -0.11
CA LEU A 184 -14.60 8.83 0.85
C LEU A 184 -15.38 9.06 2.14
N ARG A 185 -15.31 8.10 3.06
CA ARG A 185 -15.85 8.29 4.41
C ARG A 185 -14.97 9.23 5.22
N ASP A 186 -15.60 10.19 5.89
CA ASP A 186 -14.89 11.22 6.66
C ASP A 186 -14.10 10.62 7.86
N ASP A 187 -14.55 9.48 8.41
CA ASP A 187 -13.97 8.80 9.56
C ASP A 187 -12.62 8.10 9.27
N ILE A 188 -12.26 7.89 8.00
CA ILE A 188 -11.00 7.23 7.61
C ILE A 188 -9.97 8.17 6.99
N LEU A 189 -10.31 9.43 6.72
CA LEU A 189 -9.46 10.33 5.91
C LEU A 189 -8.04 10.52 6.47
N ASN A 190 -7.90 10.44 7.79
CA ASN A 190 -6.61 10.56 8.46
C ASN A 190 -5.87 9.23 8.66
N GLU A 191 -6.46 8.09 8.31
CA GLU A 191 -5.76 6.80 8.40
C GLU A 191 -4.67 6.71 7.33
N LYS A 192 -3.47 6.28 7.75
CA LYS A 192 -2.31 6.08 6.88
C LYS A 192 -2.17 4.61 6.51
N ILE A 193 -2.00 4.32 5.23
CA ILE A 193 -1.87 2.98 4.67
C ILE A 193 -0.59 2.85 3.84
N LEU A 194 -0.16 1.61 3.57
CA LEU A 194 1.06 1.35 2.81
C LEU A 194 0.89 1.71 1.32
N SER A 195 -0.13 1.15 0.67
CA SER A 195 -0.55 1.57 -0.67
C SER A 195 -2.02 1.23 -0.91
N ALA A 196 -2.63 1.88 -1.89
CA ALA A 196 -3.96 1.55 -2.39
C ALA A 196 -4.04 1.82 -3.89
N ILE A 197 -4.97 1.14 -4.55
CA ILE A 197 -5.22 1.30 -5.97
C ILE A 197 -6.64 1.81 -6.16
N VAL A 198 -6.80 2.86 -6.96
CA VAL A 198 -8.08 3.27 -7.52
C VAL A 198 -8.16 2.77 -8.96
N GLU A 199 -9.25 2.08 -9.27
CA GLU A 199 -9.49 1.52 -10.59
C GLU A 199 -10.71 2.14 -11.24
N PHE A 200 -10.62 2.36 -12.55
CA PHE A 200 -11.73 2.80 -13.38
C PHE A 200 -11.45 2.45 -14.84
N LYS A 201 -12.43 2.69 -15.71
CA LYS A 201 -12.22 2.65 -17.15
C LYS A 201 -12.92 3.83 -17.81
N THR A 202 -12.43 4.22 -18.97
CA THR A 202 -13.04 5.27 -19.80
C THR A 202 -12.79 4.97 -21.27
N ARG A 203 -13.24 5.86 -22.16
CA ARG A 203 -12.98 5.75 -23.60
C ARG A 203 -11.62 6.34 -23.97
N ILE A 204 -11.02 5.86 -25.05
CA ILE A 204 -9.65 6.23 -25.46
C ILE A 204 -9.47 7.73 -25.68
N GLU A 205 -10.49 8.43 -26.16
CA GLU A 205 -10.47 9.89 -26.35
C GLU A 205 -10.29 10.69 -25.05
N ASN A 206 -10.59 10.09 -23.90
CA ASN A 206 -10.44 10.74 -22.60
C ASN A 206 -9.04 10.55 -21.99
N VAL A 207 -8.15 9.79 -22.65
CA VAL A 207 -6.82 9.48 -22.12
C VAL A 207 -6.00 10.73 -21.80
N PRO A 208 -5.88 11.73 -22.70
CA PRO A 208 -5.16 12.99 -22.40
C PRO A 208 -5.71 13.68 -21.14
N ALA A 209 -7.02 13.87 -21.08
CA ALA A 209 -7.68 14.57 -19.97
C ALA A 209 -7.47 13.85 -18.63
N VAL A 210 -7.50 12.51 -18.62
CA VAL A 210 -7.24 11.71 -17.42
C VAL A 210 -5.79 11.83 -16.98
N LEU A 211 -4.82 11.65 -17.89
CA LEU A 211 -3.40 11.70 -17.57
C LEU A 211 -2.99 13.09 -17.08
N GLU A 212 -3.45 14.15 -17.75
CA GLU A 212 -3.24 15.53 -17.33
C GLU A 212 -3.82 15.77 -15.92
N LYS A 213 -5.06 15.29 -15.67
CA LYS A 213 -5.68 15.44 -14.35
C LYS A 213 -4.90 14.73 -13.25
N VAL A 214 -4.45 13.51 -13.50
CA VAL A 214 -3.66 12.73 -12.55
C VAL A 214 -2.32 13.40 -12.28
N ASP A 215 -1.61 13.87 -13.32
CA ASP A 215 -0.34 14.58 -13.17
C ASP A 215 -0.51 15.86 -12.34
N GLN A 216 -1.50 16.69 -12.67
CA GLN A 216 -1.83 17.92 -11.94
C GLN A 216 -2.07 17.65 -10.44
N VAL A 217 -2.92 16.67 -10.12
CA VAL A 217 -3.26 16.37 -8.73
C VAL A 217 -2.09 15.74 -8.01
N SER A 218 -1.31 14.87 -8.65
CA SER A 218 -0.18 14.17 -8.03
C SER A 218 0.85 15.12 -7.43
N LYS A 219 1.07 16.29 -8.06
CA LYS A 219 1.97 17.35 -7.59
C LYS A 219 1.53 18.00 -6.27
N THR A 220 0.29 17.78 -5.85
CA THR A 220 -0.31 18.32 -4.62
C THR A 220 -0.39 17.30 -3.49
N LEU A 221 0.01 16.05 -3.74
CA LEU A 221 -0.10 14.96 -2.77
C LEU A 221 1.25 14.68 -2.10
N GLU A 222 1.23 14.42 -0.80
CA GLU A 222 2.42 14.00 -0.04
C GLU A 222 2.63 12.48 -0.14
N THR A 223 2.60 11.95 -1.36
CA THR A 223 2.80 10.52 -1.63
C THR A 223 3.37 10.29 -3.03
N VAL A 224 3.73 9.05 -3.32
CA VAL A 224 4.08 8.63 -4.68
C VAL A 224 2.82 8.13 -5.37
N VAL A 225 2.58 8.62 -6.59
CA VAL A 225 1.50 8.18 -7.48
C VAL A 225 2.13 7.44 -8.66
N ALA A 226 1.58 6.28 -9.00
CA ALA A 226 1.94 5.53 -10.20
C ALA A 226 0.67 5.19 -10.99
N VAL A 227 0.73 5.36 -12.31
CA VAL A 227 -0.42 5.10 -13.19
C VAL A 227 -0.11 3.92 -14.10
N GLY A 228 -0.99 2.93 -14.09
CA GLY A 228 -1.06 1.90 -15.11
C GLY A 228 -2.25 2.16 -16.03
N VAL A 229 -2.00 2.08 -17.33
CA VAL A 229 -3.04 2.11 -18.36
C VAL A 229 -3.06 0.80 -19.11
N SER A 230 -4.23 0.39 -19.57
CA SER A 230 -4.42 -0.88 -20.28
C SER A 230 -5.49 -0.73 -21.34
N THR A 231 -5.29 -1.38 -22.48
CA THR A 231 -6.27 -1.50 -23.55
C THR A 231 -6.33 -2.95 -23.99
N ARG A 232 -7.43 -3.31 -24.64
CA ARG A 232 -7.45 -4.53 -25.43
C ARG A 232 -6.56 -4.32 -26.67
N CYS A 233 -5.70 -5.29 -26.94
CA CYS A 233 -4.87 -5.29 -28.16
C CYS A 233 -5.73 -5.64 -29.38
N GLU A 234 -5.35 -5.09 -30.53
CA GLU A 234 -5.95 -5.43 -31.82
C GLU A 234 -5.53 -6.85 -32.27
N GLN A 235 -6.14 -7.35 -33.35
CA GLN A 235 -5.87 -8.70 -33.85
C GLN A 235 -4.41 -8.92 -34.28
N ASP A 236 -3.73 -7.86 -34.73
CA ASP A 236 -2.31 -7.88 -35.10
C ASP A 236 -1.37 -7.72 -33.89
N GLY A 237 -1.93 -7.62 -32.68
CA GLY A 237 -1.18 -7.43 -31.44
C GLY A 237 -0.80 -5.98 -31.15
N SER A 238 -1.19 -5.02 -32.00
CA SER A 238 -0.94 -3.60 -31.77
C SER A 238 -1.80 -3.04 -30.63
N SER A 239 -1.31 -1.98 -30.01
CA SER A 239 -1.96 -1.27 -28.91
C SER A 239 -2.41 0.11 -29.38
N ALA A 240 -3.72 0.38 -29.30
CA ALA A 240 -4.28 1.70 -29.62
C ALA A 240 -3.77 2.80 -28.67
N LEU A 241 -3.22 2.44 -27.50
CA LEU A 241 -2.66 3.39 -26.54
C LEU A 241 -1.29 3.93 -26.95
N ASP A 242 -0.52 3.21 -27.77
CA ASP A 242 0.89 3.54 -27.97
C ASP A 242 1.06 4.92 -28.62
N ALA A 243 0.22 5.24 -29.61
CA ALA A 243 0.22 6.55 -30.27
C ALA A 243 -0.18 7.67 -29.30
N VAL A 244 -1.29 7.48 -28.57
CA VAL A 244 -1.82 8.49 -27.63
C VAL A 244 -0.83 8.76 -26.49
N LEU A 245 -0.21 7.71 -25.94
CA LEU A 245 0.79 7.88 -24.89
C LEU A 245 2.03 8.61 -25.38
N ALA A 246 2.50 8.31 -26.60
CA ALA A 246 3.65 9.00 -27.19
C ALA A 246 3.37 10.49 -27.42
N GLU A 247 2.16 10.85 -27.88
CA GLU A 247 1.71 12.23 -28.03
C GLU A 247 1.67 12.99 -26.70
N GLU A 248 1.23 12.32 -25.63
CA GLU A 248 1.24 12.84 -24.25
C GLU A 248 2.64 12.82 -23.59
N GLY A 249 3.68 12.42 -24.33
CA GLY A 249 5.07 12.40 -23.85
C GLY A 249 5.43 11.22 -22.96
N PHE A 250 4.57 10.18 -22.90
CA PHE A 250 4.83 8.95 -22.16
C PHE A 250 5.35 7.85 -23.09
N MET A 251 6.48 7.25 -22.72
CA MET A 251 7.01 6.07 -23.40
C MET A 251 6.76 4.81 -22.58
N SER A 252 6.14 3.80 -23.18
CA SER A 252 6.05 2.47 -22.58
C SER A 252 7.39 1.75 -22.73
N VAL A 253 8.05 1.44 -21.60
CA VAL A 253 9.32 0.68 -21.61
C VAL A 253 9.06 -0.81 -21.44
N ARG A 254 8.00 -1.17 -20.69
CA ARG A 254 7.62 -2.55 -20.38
C ARG A 254 6.11 -2.64 -20.24
N GLY A 255 5.51 -3.65 -20.86
CA GLY A 255 4.10 -3.98 -20.75
C GLY A 255 3.91 -5.40 -20.25
N LYS A 256 2.69 -5.70 -19.77
CA LYS A 256 2.23 -7.07 -19.55
C LYS A 256 1.08 -7.33 -20.51
N THR A 257 1.24 -8.32 -21.36
CA THR A 257 0.20 -8.74 -22.30
C THR A 257 -0.48 -9.99 -21.75
N ASN A 258 -1.80 -9.91 -21.59
CA ASN A 258 -2.61 -11.11 -21.36
C ASN A 258 -2.72 -11.88 -22.69
N LEU A 259 -2.30 -13.14 -22.70
CA LEU A 259 -2.25 -13.96 -23.92
C LEU A 259 -3.62 -14.46 -24.40
N GLY A 260 -4.70 -14.22 -23.66
CA GLY A 260 -6.04 -14.61 -24.09
C GLY A 260 -6.34 -16.11 -23.97
N LEU A 261 -5.61 -16.82 -23.09
CA LEU A 261 -5.71 -18.27 -22.97
C LEU A 261 -6.85 -18.73 -22.04
N GLY A 262 -7.43 -17.83 -21.25
CA GLY A 262 -8.56 -18.12 -20.37
C GLY A 262 -9.82 -18.51 -21.14
N ARG A 263 -10.57 -19.46 -20.57
CA ARG A 263 -11.86 -19.90 -21.11
C ARG A 263 -12.94 -19.51 -20.11
N ARG A 264 -14.03 -18.92 -20.61
CA ARG A 264 -15.26 -18.78 -19.80
C ARG A 264 -15.81 -20.18 -19.53
N ALA A 265 -15.94 -20.52 -18.26
CA ALA A 265 -16.72 -21.67 -17.84
C ALA A 265 -18.21 -21.39 -18.00
#